data_AF-A0A1B0EZ00-F1
#
_entry.id   AF-A0A1B0EZ00-F1
#
_cell.length_a   1.000
_cell.length_b   1.000
_cell.length_c   1.000
_cell.angle_alpha   90.00
_cell.angle_beta   90.00
_cell.angle_gamma   90.00
#
_symmetry.space_group_name_H-M   'P 1'
#
loop_
_entity.id
_entity.type
_entity.pdbx_description
1 polymer ?
#
loop_
_entity_poly.entity_id
_entity_poly.type
_entity_poly.pdbx_seq_one_letter_code
_entity_poly.pdbx_strand_id
1 'polypeptide(L)'
;MSPMGFAVHRQARYEEGGSLYDDDWDSYGDMPPRSRPVPIWLCVFLVISYIIAGAFLFARWERWEFLDSAYFCFITLTTIGFGDFVPATGVKANSEVSIALCSLYLLFGIALLAMSFNLVQEEVIANVKSVARRLGILKEEEIDD
;
A
#
# COMPACT_ATOMS: atom_id res chain seq x y z
N MET A 1 51.50 -53.39 29.78
CA MET A 1 50.15 -53.87 30.06
C MET A 1 49.52 -52.95 31.10
N SER A 2 48.52 -52.16 30.65
CA SER A 2 47.56 -51.27 31.36
C SER A 2 48.12 -50.20 32.34
N PRO A 3 47.34 -49.16 32.73
CA PRO A 3 46.09 -48.57 32.18
C PRO A 3 46.18 -47.02 32.02
N MET A 4 45.40 -46.39 31.12
CA MET A 4 44.13 -45.67 31.38
C MET A 4 44.22 -44.51 32.39
N GLY A 5 44.09 -43.26 31.93
CA GLY A 5 44.00 -42.05 32.78
C GLY A 5 43.80 -40.75 32.01
N PHE A 6 42.54 -40.32 31.94
CA PHE A 6 41.98 -38.97 31.76
C PHE A 6 42.91 -37.74 31.63
N ALA A 7 42.66 -36.87 30.64
CA ALA A 7 41.93 -35.60 30.80
C ALA A 7 42.17 -34.66 29.60
N VAL A 8 41.07 -34.26 28.94
CA VAL A 8 41.05 -33.26 27.87
C VAL A 8 41.25 -31.87 28.47
N HIS A 9 42.27 -31.14 27.99
CA HIS A 9 42.37 -29.70 28.14
C HIS A 9 42.96 -29.13 26.85
N ARG A 10 42.11 -28.61 25.95
CA ARG A 10 42.56 -27.77 24.84
C ARG A 10 42.04 -26.36 25.09
N GLN A 11 42.97 -25.51 25.51
CA GLN A 11 42.78 -24.09 25.79
C GLN A 11 42.38 -23.33 24.53
N ALA A 12 41.52 -22.34 24.74
CA ALA A 12 41.16 -21.29 23.81
C ALA A 12 42.41 -20.52 23.33
N ARG A 13 42.50 -20.28 22.02
CA ARG A 13 43.31 -19.21 21.44
C ARG A 13 42.36 -18.28 20.71
N TYR A 14 42.15 -17.12 21.31
CA TYR A 14 41.59 -15.93 20.68
C TYR A 14 42.52 -15.52 19.52
N GLU A 15 41.98 -15.34 18.32
CA GLU A 15 42.56 -14.49 17.30
C GLU A 15 41.68 -13.25 17.17
N GLU A 16 42.10 -12.15 17.79
CA GLU A 16 41.64 -10.80 17.46
C GLU A 16 42.23 -10.42 16.09
N GLY A 17 41.36 -10.28 15.10
CA GLY A 17 41.64 -9.60 13.84
C GLY A 17 40.43 -8.76 13.49
N GLY A 18 40.42 -7.50 13.95
CA GLY A 18 39.29 -6.59 13.73
C GLY A 18 39.12 -6.20 12.26
N SER A 19 37.92 -6.40 11.71
CA SER A 19 37.39 -5.54 10.65
C SER A 19 36.70 -4.33 11.31
N LEU A 20 37.39 -3.20 11.29
CA LEU A 20 36.94 -1.90 11.82
C LEU A 20 35.88 -1.24 10.90
N TYR A 21 35.00 -2.01 10.26
CA TYR A 21 34.08 -1.47 9.24
C TYR A 21 32.69 -2.15 9.13
N ASP A 22 32.31 -3.10 9.99
CA ASP A 22 31.08 -3.90 9.77
C ASP A 22 29.93 -3.70 10.78
N ASP A 23 30.00 -2.78 11.75
CA ASP A 23 29.04 -2.76 12.89
C ASP A 23 28.18 -1.48 13.04
N ASP A 24 27.96 -0.67 12.01
CA ASP A 24 27.10 0.53 12.14
C ASP A 24 25.86 0.55 11.23
N TRP A 25 25.59 -0.53 10.48
CA TRP A 25 24.47 -0.57 9.52
C TRP A 25 23.18 -1.21 10.03
N ASP A 26 23.23 -1.95 11.13
CA ASP A 26 22.05 -2.62 11.68
C ASP A 26 21.23 -1.74 12.64
N SER A 27 21.70 -0.53 12.98
CA SER A 27 21.00 0.34 13.96
C SER A 27 19.85 1.19 13.37
N TYR A 28 19.60 1.15 12.06
CA TYR A 28 18.47 1.87 11.43
C TYR A 28 17.23 0.99 11.16
N GLY A 29 17.26 -0.28 11.56
CA GLY A 29 16.28 -1.29 11.12
C GLY A 29 15.01 -1.44 11.95
N ASP A 30 14.94 -0.92 13.18
CA ASP A 30 13.82 -1.25 14.09
C ASP A 30 13.02 -0.01 14.48
N MET A 31 12.36 0.62 13.49
CA MET A 31 11.16 1.39 13.81
C MET A 31 10.01 0.40 13.98
N PRO A 32 9.36 0.31 15.16
CA PRO A 32 8.20 -0.55 15.33
C PRO A 32 7.16 -0.16 14.27
N PRO A 33 6.61 -1.12 13.51
CA PRO A 33 5.59 -0.81 12.50
C PRO A 33 4.45 -0.12 13.23
N ARG A 34 4.24 1.15 12.89
CA ARG A 34 3.22 1.98 13.52
C ARG A 34 1.88 1.57 12.92
N SER A 35 1.38 0.41 13.35
CA SER A 35 0.07 -0.14 12.99
C SER A 35 -1.01 0.81 13.52
N ARG A 36 -1.35 1.80 12.71
CA ARG A 36 -2.59 2.54 12.86
C ARG A 36 -3.60 1.79 11.98
N PRO A 37 -4.47 0.93 12.54
CA PRO A 37 -5.48 0.28 11.73
C PRO A 37 -6.39 1.38 11.15
N VAL A 38 -6.24 1.65 9.86
CA VAL A 38 -7.14 2.56 9.14
C VAL A 38 -8.34 1.72 8.75
N PRO A 39 -9.54 2.02 9.27
CA PRO A 39 -10.72 1.22 8.97
C PRO A 39 -11.03 1.27 7.46
N ILE A 40 -11.23 0.10 6.84
CA ILE A 40 -11.55 -0.05 5.40
C ILE A 40 -12.70 0.87 4.98
N TRP A 41 -13.68 1.06 5.86
CA TRP A 41 -14.82 1.92 5.57
C TRP A 41 -14.41 3.38 5.29
N LEU A 42 -13.34 3.89 5.90
CA LEU A 42 -12.79 5.21 5.57
C LEU A 42 -12.20 5.24 4.17
N CYS A 43 -11.47 4.20 3.75
CA CYS A 43 -10.92 4.12 2.38
C CYS A 43 -12.04 4.11 1.35
N VAL A 44 -13.09 3.30 1.57
CA VAL A 44 -14.26 3.23 0.69
C VAL A 44 -14.98 4.56 0.64
N PHE A 45 -15.23 5.19 1.81
CA PHE A 45 -15.85 6.50 1.88
C PHE A 45 -15.04 7.57 1.15
N LEU A 46 -13.73 7.56 1.30
CA LEU A 46 -12.82 8.50 0.62
C LEU A 46 -12.96 8.35 -0.90
N VAL A 47 -12.84 7.14 -1.44
CA VAL A 47 -12.95 6.90 -2.90
C VAL A 47 -14.33 7.30 -3.42
N ILE A 48 -15.41 6.96 -2.73
CA ILE A 48 -16.77 7.35 -3.12
C ILE A 48 -16.93 8.87 -3.11
N SER A 49 -16.48 9.55 -2.04
CA SER A 49 -16.55 11.01 -1.95
C SER A 49 -15.74 11.69 -3.06
N TYR A 50 -14.61 11.11 -3.44
CA TYR A 50 -13.75 11.58 -4.51
C TYR A 50 -14.44 11.48 -5.88
N ILE A 51 -15.09 10.34 -6.16
CA ILE A 51 -15.90 10.16 -7.39
C ILE A 51 -17.05 11.17 -7.44
N ILE A 52 -17.78 11.37 -6.34
CA ILE A 52 -18.90 12.32 -6.29
C ILE A 52 -18.42 13.76 -6.53
N ALA A 53 -17.27 14.14 -5.93
CA ALA A 53 -16.67 15.45 -6.15
C ALA A 53 -16.26 15.65 -7.62
N GLY A 54 -15.64 14.62 -8.23
CA GLY A 54 -15.33 14.60 -9.67
C GLY A 54 -16.59 14.75 -10.53
N ALA A 55 -17.64 13.97 -10.24
CA ALA A 55 -18.89 14.00 -10.96
C ALA A 55 -19.53 15.40 -10.95
N PHE A 56 -19.51 16.08 -9.81
CA PHE A 56 -20.02 17.45 -9.70
C PHE A 56 -19.18 18.45 -10.51
N LEU A 57 -17.86 18.29 -10.50
CA LEU A 57 -16.94 19.12 -11.29
C LEU A 57 -17.20 18.97 -12.80
N PHE A 58 -17.22 17.74 -13.31
CA PHE A 58 -17.42 17.48 -14.74
C PHE A 58 -18.85 17.78 -15.20
N ALA A 59 -19.88 17.50 -14.39
CA ALA A 59 -21.26 17.86 -14.71
C ALA A 59 -21.41 19.38 -14.90
N ARG A 60 -20.71 20.18 -14.09
CA ARG A 60 -20.79 21.65 -14.19
C ARG A 60 -19.98 22.22 -15.37
N TRP A 61 -18.86 21.59 -15.70
CA TRP A 61 -17.91 22.07 -16.71
C TRP A 61 -18.28 21.62 -18.12
N GLU A 62 -18.52 20.31 -18.30
CA GLU A 62 -18.86 19.69 -19.59
C GLU A 62 -20.38 19.70 -19.85
N ARG A 63 -21.19 20.14 -18.88
CA ARG A 63 -22.67 20.16 -18.94
C ARG A 63 -23.28 18.77 -19.16
N TRP A 64 -22.59 17.72 -18.73
CA TRP A 64 -23.10 16.35 -18.72
C TRP A 64 -24.11 16.16 -17.58
N GLU A 65 -24.94 15.12 -17.70
CA GLU A 65 -25.76 14.71 -16.58
C GLU A 65 -24.86 14.22 -15.42
N PHE A 66 -25.39 14.31 -14.19
CA PHE A 66 -24.63 13.90 -13.00
C PHE A 66 -24.26 12.41 -13.05
N LEU A 67 -25.16 11.56 -13.55
CA LEU A 67 -24.91 10.13 -13.70
C LEU A 67 -23.84 9.84 -14.75
N ASP A 68 -23.88 10.51 -15.90
CA ASP A 68 -22.85 10.37 -16.94
C ASP A 68 -21.48 10.82 -16.44
N SER A 69 -21.44 11.91 -15.68
CA SER A 69 -20.22 12.43 -15.08
C SER A 69 -19.66 11.48 -14.01
N ALA A 70 -20.53 10.90 -13.17
CA ALA A 70 -20.13 9.90 -12.19
C ALA A 70 -19.64 8.60 -12.84
N TYR A 71 -20.30 8.18 -13.92
CA TYR A 71 -19.88 7.05 -14.73
C TYR A 71 -18.49 7.28 -15.32
N PHE A 72 -18.26 8.43 -15.97
CA PHE A 72 -16.95 8.85 -16.47
C PHE A 72 -15.89 8.79 -15.36
N CYS A 73 -16.14 9.46 -14.23
CA CYS A 73 -15.21 9.46 -13.10
C CYS A 73 -14.87 8.04 -12.60
N PHE A 74 -15.87 7.16 -12.49
CA PHE A 74 -15.66 5.79 -12.06
C PHE A 74 -14.81 5.01 -13.07
N ILE A 75 -15.21 4.95 -14.36
CA ILE A 75 -14.50 4.14 -15.37
C ILE A 75 -13.06 4.61 -15.61
N THR A 76 -12.79 5.91 -15.47
CA THR A 76 -11.44 6.44 -15.65
C THR A 76 -10.57 6.14 -14.43
N LEU A 77 -11.12 6.24 -13.21
CA LEU A 77 -10.39 5.89 -11.99
C LEU A 77 -10.13 4.39 -11.85
N THR A 78 -11.09 3.56 -12.24
CA THR A 78 -10.89 2.10 -12.28
C THR A 78 -10.04 1.67 -13.46
N THR A 79 -9.53 2.60 -14.28
CA THR A 79 -8.70 2.34 -15.47
C THR A 79 -9.39 1.45 -16.52
N ILE A 80 -10.73 1.35 -16.49
CA ILE A 80 -11.51 0.63 -17.51
C ILE A 80 -11.46 1.41 -18.82
N GLY A 81 -11.71 2.73 -18.74
CA GLY A 81 -11.41 3.67 -19.82
C GLY A 81 -12.05 3.37 -21.18
N PHE A 82 -13.37 3.15 -21.25
CA PHE A 82 -14.06 2.88 -22.52
C PHE A 82 -13.90 4.00 -23.57
N GLY A 83 -13.74 5.26 -23.13
CA GLY A 83 -13.49 6.40 -24.02
C GLY A 83 -14.74 6.90 -24.75
N ASP A 84 -15.93 6.50 -24.30
CA ASP A 84 -17.24 6.98 -24.75
C ASP A 84 -17.53 8.41 -24.28
N PHE A 85 -17.11 8.75 -23.05
CA PHE A 85 -17.12 10.11 -22.52
C PHE A 85 -15.69 10.63 -22.38
N VAL A 86 -15.40 11.75 -23.04
CA VAL A 86 -14.10 12.43 -22.96
C VAL A 86 -14.32 13.93 -22.83
N PRO A 87 -13.70 14.60 -21.85
CA PRO A 87 -13.78 16.05 -21.74
C PRO A 87 -13.24 16.72 -23.02
N ALA A 88 -13.64 17.98 -23.28
CA ALA A 88 -13.23 18.77 -24.45
C ALA A 88 -13.82 18.38 -25.83
N THR A 89 -14.71 17.39 -25.95
CA THR A 89 -15.29 17.03 -27.26
C THR A 89 -16.34 18.03 -27.77
N GLY A 90 -17.05 18.74 -26.88
CA GLY A 90 -18.21 19.58 -27.25
C GLY A 90 -18.01 21.11 -27.23
N VAL A 91 -17.07 21.64 -26.44
CA VAL A 91 -16.96 23.08 -26.18
C VAL A 91 -15.55 23.61 -26.53
N LYS A 92 -15.38 24.08 -27.77
CA LYS A 92 -14.09 24.61 -28.28
C LYS A 92 -13.53 25.80 -27.51
N ALA A 93 -14.36 26.55 -26.77
CA ALA A 93 -13.93 27.75 -26.07
C ALA A 93 -13.22 27.50 -24.73
N ASN A 94 -13.36 26.32 -24.11
CA ASN A 94 -12.78 26.00 -22.79
C ASN A 94 -12.07 24.63 -22.77
N SER A 95 -11.75 24.08 -23.94
CA SER A 95 -11.28 22.70 -24.09
C SER A 95 -9.93 22.47 -23.38
N GLU A 96 -9.05 23.48 -23.38
CA GLU A 96 -7.74 23.42 -22.71
C GLU A 96 -7.88 23.26 -21.18
N VAL A 97 -8.84 23.99 -20.58
CA VAL A 97 -9.06 23.95 -19.14
C VAL A 97 -9.71 22.64 -18.72
N SER A 98 -10.65 22.12 -19.51
CA SER A 98 -11.24 20.80 -19.26
C SER A 98 -10.21 19.67 -19.24
N ILE A 99 -9.27 19.68 -20.19
CA ILE A 99 -8.20 18.69 -20.26
C ILE A 99 -7.24 18.84 -19.07
N ALA A 100 -6.91 20.07 -18.67
CA ALA A 100 -6.07 20.33 -17.51
C ALA A 100 -6.72 19.88 -16.19
N LEU A 101 -8.03 20.10 -16.03
CA LEU A 101 -8.78 19.61 -14.86
C LEU A 101 -8.88 18.08 -14.86
N CYS A 102 -9.08 17.48 -16.03
CA CYS A 102 -9.07 16.03 -16.18
C CYS A 102 -7.73 15.43 -15.77
N SER A 103 -6.62 15.99 -16.25
CA SER A 103 -5.28 15.49 -15.91
C SER A 103 -4.96 15.67 -14.42
N LEU A 104 -5.30 16.82 -13.83
CA LEU A 104 -5.15 17.04 -12.39
C LEU A 104 -5.99 16.06 -11.57
N TYR A 105 -7.27 15.89 -11.93
CA TYR A 105 -8.15 14.92 -11.30
C TYR A 105 -7.53 13.51 -11.38
N LEU A 106 -7.13 13.04 -12.56
CA LEU A 106 -6.56 11.69 -12.68
C LEU A 106 -5.27 11.52 -11.89
N LEU A 107 -4.41 12.53 -11.85
CA LEU A 107 -3.17 12.48 -11.07
C LEU A 107 -3.47 12.29 -9.58
N PHE A 108 -4.37 13.10 -9.01
CA PHE A 108 -4.79 12.96 -7.62
C PHE A 108 -5.54 11.64 -7.37
N GLY A 109 -6.41 11.24 -8.30
CA GLY A 109 -7.22 10.04 -8.21
C GLY A 109 -6.38 8.77 -8.17
N ILE A 110 -5.36 8.65 -9.03
CA ILE A 110 -4.45 7.51 -9.04
C ILE A 110 -3.61 7.47 -7.76
N ALA A 111 -3.15 8.62 -7.25
CA ALA A 111 -2.42 8.67 -5.98
C ALA A 111 -3.29 8.24 -4.79
N LEU A 112 -4.55 8.71 -4.73
CA LEU A 112 -5.52 8.31 -3.71
C LEU A 112 -5.87 6.83 -3.79
N LEU A 113 -6.05 6.30 -5.01
CA LEU A 113 -6.29 4.88 -5.22
C LEU A 113 -5.09 4.05 -4.76
N ALA A 114 -3.87 4.42 -5.15
CA ALA A 114 -2.66 3.71 -4.71
C ALA A 114 -2.53 3.68 -3.18
N MET A 115 -2.74 4.82 -2.51
CA MET A 115 -2.76 4.88 -1.05
C MET A 115 -3.86 3.99 -0.46
N SER A 116 -5.07 4.04 -1.01
CA SER A 116 -6.22 3.25 -0.54
C SER A 116 -5.98 1.74 -0.74
N PHE A 117 -5.37 1.34 -1.86
CA PHE A 117 -5.00 -0.05 -2.12
C PHE A 117 -3.98 -0.57 -1.10
N ASN A 118 -2.98 0.23 -0.74
CA ASN A 118 -2.01 -0.14 0.29
C ASN A 118 -2.71 -0.39 1.64
N LEU A 119 -3.60 0.52 2.05
CA LEU A 119 -4.35 0.38 3.31
C LEU A 119 -5.27 -0.85 3.32
N VAL A 120 -5.99 -1.09 2.22
CA VAL A 120 -6.85 -2.28 2.09
C VAL A 120 -6.01 -3.55 2.11
N GLN A 121 -4.85 -3.56 1.45
CA GLN A 121 -3.93 -4.70 1.44
C GLN A 121 -3.43 -5.03 2.86
N GLU A 122 -2.98 -4.03 3.63
CA GLU A 122 -2.53 -4.21 5.02
C GLU A 122 -3.63 -4.83 5.90
N GLU A 123 -4.85 -4.32 5.81
CA GLU A 123 -5.99 -4.80 6.59
C GLU A 123 -6.46 -6.20 6.15
N VAL A 124 -6.45 -6.49 4.84
CA VAL A 124 -6.76 -7.85 4.33
C VAL A 124 -5.74 -8.85 4.85
N ILE A 125 -4.45 -8.51 4.85
CA ILE A 125 -3.41 -9.38 5.40
C ILE A 125 -3.61 -9.59 6.91
N ALA A 126 -3.96 -8.54 7.66
CA ALA A 126 -4.25 -8.64 9.09
C ALA A 126 -5.47 -9.56 9.37
N ASN A 127 -6.52 -9.43 8.56
CA ASN A 127 -7.71 -10.27 8.65
C ASN A 127 -7.42 -11.72 8.29
N VAL A 128 -6.67 -11.98 7.20
CA VAL A 128 -6.26 -13.32 6.80
C VAL A 128 -5.42 -13.98 7.88
N LYS A 129 -4.43 -13.28 8.48
CA LYS A 129 -3.63 -13.79 9.61
C LYS A 129 -4.51 -14.12 10.82
N SER A 130 -5.51 -13.28 11.12
CA SER A 130 -6.42 -13.49 12.24
C SER A 130 -7.36 -14.67 12.01
N VAL A 131 -7.83 -14.88 10.78
CA VAL A 131 -8.62 -16.07 10.39
C VAL A 131 -7.75 -17.33 10.41
N ALA A 132 -6.52 -17.28 9.89
CA ALA A 132 -5.59 -18.41 9.89
C ALA A 132 -5.24 -18.90 11.31
N ARG A 133 -5.07 -17.98 12.27
CA ARG A 133 -4.92 -18.32 13.69
C ARG A 133 -6.17 -18.97 14.27
N ARG A 134 -7.37 -18.44 13.96
CA ARG A 134 -8.64 -19.03 14.41
C ARG A 134 -8.89 -20.43 13.82
N LEU A 135 -8.37 -20.71 12.64
CA LEU A 135 -8.46 -22.00 11.97
C LEU A 135 -7.34 -22.98 12.39
N GLY A 136 -6.40 -22.57 13.25
CA GLY A 136 -5.32 -23.43 13.76
C GLY A 136 -4.26 -23.84 12.72
N ILE A 137 -4.17 -23.12 11.58
CA ILE A 137 -3.23 -23.45 10.49
C ILE A 137 -1.81 -22.91 10.77
N LEU A 138 -1.67 -21.88 11.60
CA LEU A 138 -0.37 -21.32 12.00
C LEU A 138 0.05 -21.90 13.35
N LYS A 139 1.04 -22.79 13.35
CA LYS A 139 1.76 -23.21 14.57
C LYS A 139 2.77 -22.09 14.87
N GLU A 140 2.73 -21.50 16.06
CA GLU A 140 3.85 -20.68 16.54
C GLU A 140 5.07 -21.61 16.57
N GLU A 141 6.09 -21.32 15.75
CA GLU A 141 7.39 -21.95 15.93
C GLU A 141 7.90 -21.46 17.28
N GLU A 142 8.00 -22.39 18.23
CA GLU A 142 8.71 -22.21 19.49
C GLU A 142 10.10 -21.67 19.16
N ILE A 143 10.38 -20.47 19.67
CA ILE A 143 11.75 -19.95 19.77
C ILE A 143 12.39 -20.82 20.85
N ASP A 144 13.11 -21.88 20.42
CA ASP A 144 13.94 -22.70 21.29
C ASP A 144 15.03 -21.81 21.95
N ASP A 145 15.18 -22.02 23.27
CA ASP A 145 16.09 -21.37 24.22
C ASP A 145 17.58 -21.31 23.79
#